data_AF-A0A524FET4-F1
#
_entry.id   AF-A0A524FET4-F1
#
_cell.length_a   1.000
_cell.length_b   1.000
_cell.length_c   1.000
_cell.angle_alpha   90.00
_cell.angle_beta   90.00
_cell.angle_gamma   90.00
#
_symmetry.space_group_name_H-M   'P 1'
#
loop_
_entity.id
_entity.type
_entity.pdbx_description
1 polymer ?
#
loop_
_entity_poly.entity_id
_entity_poly.type
_entity_poly.pdbx_seq_one_letter_code
_entity_poly.pdbx_strand_id
1 'polypeptide(L)' 'MVQSVRAKCIGIKDQLVKYEELLFLDALKSGFESTLGIKLENGKFSRYELEIAQKLVKEKYSNTDWLSKYE' A
#
# COMPACT_ATOMS: atom_id res chain seq x y z
N MET A 1 27.34 13.26 -10.99
CA MET A 1 26.20 12.86 -11.84
C MET A 1 25.28 12.02 -10.96
N VAL A 2 24.13 12.56 -10.53
CA VAL A 2 23.20 11.82 -9.67
C VAL A 2 22.57 10.73 -10.52
N GLN A 3 22.84 9.46 -10.22
CA GLN A 3 22.18 8.34 -10.87
C GLN A 3 20.67 8.53 -10.75
N SER A 4 19.93 8.39 -11.86
CA SER A 4 18.47 8.53 -11.83
C SER A 4 17.89 7.53 -10.82
N VAL A 5 16.81 7.89 -10.13
CA VAL A 5 16.12 7.03 -9.14
C VAL A 5 15.84 5.64 -9.71
N ARG A 6 15.56 5.58 -11.02
CA ARG A 6 15.33 4.35 -11.78
C ARG A 6 16.49 3.35 -11.72
N ALA A 7 17.73 3.82 -11.53
CA ALA A 7 18.90 2.95 -11.41
C ALA A 7 19.02 2.28 -10.02
N LYS A 8 18.24 2.72 -9.03
CA LYS A 8 18.32 2.24 -7.64
C LYS A 8 17.12 1.41 -7.19
N CYS A 9 16.09 1.29 -8.03
CA CYS A 9 14.86 0.59 -7.72
C CYS A 9 14.67 -0.60 -8.66
N ILE A 10 14.10 -1.67 -8.14
CA ILE A 10 13.72 -2.86 -8.91
C ILE A 10 12.33 -3.32 -8.50
N GLY A 11 11.53 -3.79 -9.46
CA GLY A 11 10.22 -4.37 -9.17
C GLY A 11 10.37 -5.76 -8.56
N ILE A 12 9.55 -6.08 -7.57
CA ILE A 12 9.53 -7.42 -6.95
C ILE A 12 9.23 -8.50 -7.99
N LYS A 13 8.32 -8.22 -8.92
CA LYS A 13 8.00 -9.09 -10.06
C LYS A 13 9.19 -9.34 -11.01
N ASP A 14 10.15 -8.42 -11.06
CA ASP A 14 11.33 -8.53 -11.92
C ASP A 14 12.42 -9.39 -11.27
N GLN A 15 12.27 -9.72 -9.98
CA GLN A 15 13.16 -10.61 -9.21
C GLN A 15 12.57 -11.99 -8.97
N LEU A 16 11.24 -12.12 -8.98
CA LEU A 16 10.56 -13.39 -8.74
C LEU A 16 10.18 -14.06 -10.06
N VAL A 17 10.76 -15.23 -10.32
CA VAL A 17 10.56 -16.03 -11.55
C VAL A 17 9.09 -16.36 -11.82
N LYS A 18 8.27 -16.50 -10.76
CA LYS A 18 6.83 -16.77 -10.84
C LYS A 18 6.09 -15.87 -9.86
N TYR A 19 6.07 -14.57 -10.14
CA TYR A 19 5.31 -13.62 -9.34
C TYR A 19 3.81 -13.87 -9.49
N GLU A 20 3.15 -14.15 -8.37
CA GLU A 20 1.70 -14.16 -8.24
C GLU A 20 1.35 -13.26 -7.05
N GLU A 21 0.57 -12.20 -7.31
CA GLU A 21 0.31 -11.16 -6.32
C GLU A 21 -0.39 -11.69 -5.06
N LEU A 22 -1.34 -12.61 -5.22
CA LEU A 22 -2.05 -13.21 -4.09
C LEU A 22 -1.10 -13.99 -3.18
N LEU A 23 -0.22 -14.84 -3.75
CA LEU A 23 0.79 -15.57 -2.98
C LEU A 23 1.77 -14.63 -2.28
N PHE A 24 2.13 -13.52 -2.93
CA PHE A 24 2.99 -12.50 -2.34
C PHE A 24 2.30 -11.81 -1.14
N LEU A 25 1.04 -11.44 -1.27
CA LEU A 25 0.26 -10.84 -0.17
C LEU A 25 0.07 -11.81 1.00
N ASP A 26 -0.19 -13.09 0.73
CA ASP A 26 -0.29 -14.13 1.77
C ASP A 26 1.04 -14.35 2.50
N ALA A 27 2.16 -14.31 1.78
CA ALA A 27 3.49 -14.38 2.37
C ALA A 27 3.77 -13.17 3.28
N LEU A 28 3.40 -11.96 2.85
CA LEU A 28 3.50 -10.76 3.69
C LEU A 28 2.64 -10.89 4.95
N LYS A 29 1.37 -11.28 4.80
CA LYS A 29 0.46 -11.50 5.94
C LYS A 29 1.07 -12.46 6.95
N SER A 30 1.58 -13.60 6.48
CA SER A 30 2.25 -14.62 7.32
C SER A 30 3.50 -14.07 8.00
N GLY A 31 4.29 -13.25 7.31
CA GLY A 31 5.44 -12.56 7.87
C GLY A 31 5.06 -11.61 9.02
N PHE A 32 4.01 -10.82 8.85
CA PHE A 32 3.49 -9.95 9.91
C PHE A 32 2.96 -10.74 11.11
N GLU A 33 2.16 -11.79 10.87
CA GLU A 33 1.63 -12.65 11.94
C GLU A 33 2.75 -13.27 12.78
N SER A 34 3.76 -13.84 12.13
CA SER A 34 4.90 -14.49 12.81
C SER A 34 5.80 -13.50 13.54
N THR A 35 6.07 -12.33 12.95
CA THR A 35 6.95 -11.32 13.54
C THR A 35 6.29 -10.62 14.73
N LEU A 36 5.01 -10.31 14.62
CA LEU A 36 4.28 -9.57 15.65
C LEU A 36 3.58 -10.49 16.67
N GLY A 37 3.52 -11.80 16.41
CA GLY A 37 2.81 -12.76 17.26
C GLY A 37 1.30 -12.55 17.28
N ILE A 38 0.72 -12.08 16.17
CA ILE A 38 -0.71 -11.79 16.02
C ILE A 38 -1.37 -12.71 14.99
N LYS A 39 -2.71 -12.70 14.96
CA LYS A 39 -3.52 -13.32 13.90
C LYS A 39 -4.29 -12.23 13.16
N LEU A 40 -4.14 -12.20 11.85
CA LEU A 40 -4.81 -11.24 10.98
C LEU A 40 -6.05 -11.88 10.36
N GLU A 41 -7.20 -11.29 10.62
CA GLU A 41 -8.49 -11.76 10.10
C GLU A 41 -9.02 -10.84 9.00
N ASN A 42 -9.84 -11.39 8.11
CA ASN A 42 -10.50 -10.61 7.06
C ASN A 42 -11.63 -9.79 7.70
N GLY A 43 -11.32 -8.53 8.00
CA GLY A 43 -12.29 -7.57 8.52
C GLY A 43 -13.19 -6.97 7.44
N LYS A 44 -14.26 -6.32 7.89
CA LYS A 44 -15.07 -5.41 7.06
C LYS A 44 -14.89 -3.99 7.60
N PHE A 45 -14.93 -3.00 6.71
CA PHE A 45 -14.93 -1.61 7.13
C PHE A 45 -16.20 -1.30 7.94
N SER A 46 -16.02 -0.60 9.05
CA SER A 46 -17.12 -0.01 9.80
C SER A 46 -17.73 1.16 9.03
N ARG A 47 -18.98 1.48 9.33
CA ARG A 47 -19.65 2.65 8.75
C ARG A 47 -18.88 3.95 9.03
N TYR A 48 -18.34 4.09 10.24
CA TYR A 48 -17.54 5.24 10.63
C TYR A 48 -16.29 5.40 9.75
N GLU A 49 -15.54 4.31 9.52
CA GLU A 49 -14.36 4.34 8.66
C GLU A 49 -14.70 4.72 7.22
N LEU A 50 -15.82 4.21 6.70
CA LEU A 50 -16.29 4.55 5.36
C LEU A 50 -16.70 6.02 5.25
N GLU A 51 -17.40 6.56 6.24
CA GLU A 51 -17.79 7.97 6.29
C GLU A 51 -16.56 8.89 6.34
N ILE A 52 -15.56 8.55 7.15
CA ILE A 52 -14.30 9.30 7.22
C ILE A 52 -13.53 9.20 5.91
N ALA A 53 -13.44 8.02 5.31
CA ALA A 53 -12.76 7.83 4.03
C ALA A 53 -13.39 8.70 2.93
N GLN A 54 -14.72 8.72 2.84
CA GLN A 54 -15.44 9.57 1.87
C GLN A 54 -15.19 11.05 2.10
N LYS A 55 -15.22 11.49 3.35
CA LYS A 55 -14.90 12.88 3.71
C LYS A 55 -13.50 13.27 3.28
N LEU A 56 -12.50 12.43 3.58
CA LEU A 56 -11.11 12.67 3.22
C LEU A 56 -10.87 12.69 1.70
N VAL A 57 -11.56 11.84 0.94
CA VAL A 57 -11.51 11.88 -0.53
C VAL A 57 -11.97 13.26 -1.01
N LYS A 58 -13.16 13.70 -0.58
CA LYS A 58 -13.77 14.95 -1.03
C LYS A 58 -12.98 16.19 -0.63
N GLU A 59 -12.51 16.25 0.61
CA GLU A 59 -11.91 17.46 1.17
C GLU A 59 -10.41 17.58 0.87
N LYS A 60 -9.76 16.45 0.55
CA LYS A 60 -8.29 16.37 0.55
C LYS A 60 -7.74 15.59 -0.63
N TYR A 61 -7.99 14.28 -0.69
CA TYR A 61 -7.27 13.42 -1.65
C TYR A 61 -7.71 13.57 -3.10
N SER A 62 -8.86 14.20 -3.37
CA SER A 62 -9.28 14.60 -4.71
C SER A 62 -9.05 16.08 -5.02
N ASN A 63 -8.50 16.87 -4.09
CA ASN A 63 -8.25 18.28 -4.30
C ASN A 63 -6.87 18.50 -4.94
N THR A 64 -6.83 19.19 -6.09
CA THR A 64 -5.60 19.53 -6.79
C THR A 64 -4.63 20.33 -5.92
N ASP A 65 -5.11 21.26 -5.10
CA ASP A 65 -4.27 22.05 -4.20
C ASP A 65 -3.53 21.16 -3.18
N TRP A 66 -4.16 20.06 -2.79
CA TRP A 66 -3.55 19.07 -1.93
C TRP A 66 -2.54 18.20 -2.68
N LEU A 67 -2.86 17.78 -3.90
CA LEU A 67 -2.03 16.90 -4.73
C LEU A 67 -0.76 17.59 -5.23
N SER A 68 -0.85 18.86 -5.62
CA SER A 68 0.26 19.66 -6.16
C SER A 68 0.92 20.54 -5.11
N LYS A 69 0.73 20.25 -3.82
CA LYS A 69 1.26 21.08 -2.71
C LYS A 69 2.79 21.29 -2.75
N TYR A 70 3.52 20.38 -3.37
CA TYR A 70 4.98 20.38 -3.42
C TYR A 70 5.54 20.32 -4.84
N GLU A 71 4.69 20.53 -5.85
CA GLU A 71 5.12 20.76 -7.24
C GLU A 71 5.49 22.24 -7.44
#